data_AF-A0A3N5KFA8-F1
#
_entry.id   AF-A0A3N5KFA8-F1
#
_cell.length_a   1.000
_cell.length_b   1.000
_cell.length_c   1.000
_cell.angle_alpha   90.00
_cell.angle_beta   90.00
_cell.angle_gamma   90.00
#
_symmetry.space_group_name_H-M   'P 1'
#
loop_
_entity.id
_entity.type
_entity.pdbx_description
1 polymer ?
#
loop_
_entity_poly.entity_id
_entity_poly.type
_entity_poly.pdbx_seq_one_letter_code
_entity_poly.pdbx_strand_id
1 'polypeptide(L)'
;MTMTDNETKLKEGRVVAIAGPVVDVEFPADGIPEINHAIQMTIDVDGEPVVVTAEVAQQLGNGRVRAVCLKPTDGLTRGAVVVNTGRGITVPVGDGVLGHIFNVIGEPLDVDASVVADLERWDIHRDPPPFDQLEPRATMFETGIKVIDLLTPYLQGGKIGLFCGAVVGKAVLITEMINRIAKQHGGVSVFAGVGERTREGTDLRIEMAESGVIDKTALVFGQMDEPPGVRLRVALSALTMAEYFRDVKNQDVLLFVDNIFRFVQAGSEVSTLLGRMPSAVGYQPTLADEMGELQERITSTRGRSITSLQAVYVPADDYTDPAPATTFAHLDASTNLSRQIVELGIYPAVDPLASSSRILAPRIIG
;
A
#
# COMPACT_ATOMS: atom_id res chain seq x y z
N MET A 1 39.62 7.93 2.08
CA MET A 1 38.89 8.32 3.30
C MET A 1 38.30 7.02 3.84
N THR A 2 38.72 6.65 5.04
CA THR A 2 38.50 5.35 5.70
C THR A 2 37.03 4.93 5.69
N MET A 3 36.77 3.75 5.12
CA MET A 3 35.54 2.98 5.33
C MET A 3 35.49 2.62 6.81
N THR A 4 34.68 3.32 7.59
CA THR A 4 34.30 2.88 8.93
C THR A 4 33.25 1.79 8.79
N ASP A 5 33.67 0.53 8.92
CA ASP A 5 32.80 -0.57 9.35
C ASP A 5 32.28 -0.23 10.76
N ASN A 6 31.15 0.48 10.83
CA ASN A 6 30.32 0.48 12.02
C ASN A 6 29.36 -0.71 11.88
N GLU A 7 29.82 -1.91 12.23
CA GLU A 7 28.90 -2.93 12.73
C GLU A 7 28.31 -2.40 14.03
N THR A 8 27.22 -1.63 13.92
CA THR A 8 26.44 -1.19 15.07
C THR A 8 25.97 -2.44 15.79
N LYS A 9 26.61 -2.78 16.93
CA LYS A 9 26.16 -3.91 17.77
C LYS A 9 24.70 -3.66 18.14
N LEU A 10 23.80 -4.37 17.48
CA LEU A 10 22.36 -4.27 17.72
C LEU A 10 22.10 -4.67 19.15
N LYS A 11 21.63 -3.71 19.96
CA LYS A 11 21.35 -3.93 21.37
C LYS A 11 19.89 -4.27 21.58
N GLU A 12 19.66 -5.18 22.50
CA GLU A 12 18.32 -5.53 22.94
C GLU A 12 17.74 -4.41 23.82
N GLY A 13 16.44 -4.17 23.66
CA GLY A 13 15.63 -3.31 24.49
C GLY A 13 14.63 -4.11 25.31
N ARG A 14 13.80 -3.40 26.07
CA ARG A 14 12.74 -3.98 26.90
C ARG A 14 11.42 -3.24 26.75
N VAL A 15 10.32 -3.97 26.73
CA VAL A 15 8.98 -3.36 26.71
C VAL A 15 8.71 -2.65 28.04
N VAL A 16 8.36 -1.36 28.00
CA VAL A 16 8.04 -0.54 29.18
C VAL A 16 6.53 -0.38 29.35
N ALA A 17 5.82 -0.11 28.25
CA ALA A 17 4.37 0.08 28.25
C ALA A 17 3.74 -0.50 26.98
N ILE A 18 2.47 -0.88 27.10
CA ILE A 18 1.67 -1.48 26.04
C ILE A 18 0.31 -0.78 26.06
N ALA A 19 -0.11 -0.23 24.94
CA ALA A 19 -1.37 0.48 24.75
C ALA A 19 -2.01 0.03 23.43
N GLY A 20 -2.79 -1.06 23.48
CA GLY A 20 -3.31 -1.70 22.27
C GLY A 20 -2.15 -2.11 21.34
N PRO A 21 -2.18 -1.77 20.05
CA PRO A 21 -1.13 -2.13 19.10
C PRO A 21 0.11 -1.22 19.19
N VAL A 22 0.17 -0.26 20.13
CA VAL A 22 1.33 0.61 20.33
C VAL A 22 2.11 0.16 21.57
N VAL A 23 3.43 0.04 21.42
CA VAL A 23 4.34 -0.37 22.50
C VAL A 23 5.43 0.66 22.68
N ASP A 24 5.73 0.98 23.94
CA ASP A 24 6.89 1.80 24.30
C ASP A 24 8.02 0.87 24.72
N VAL A 25 9.17 0.97 24.06
CA VAL A 25 10.35 0.12 24.26
C VAL A 25 11.53 0.98 24.69
N GLU A 26 12.25 0.55 25.72
CA GLU A 26 13.46 1.22 26.20
C GLU A 26 14.70 0.47 25.74
N PHE A 27 15.56 1.16 25.01
CA PHE A 27 16.87 0.70 24.56
C PHE A 27 17.98 1.38 25.36
N PRO A 28 19.17 0.74 25.45
CA PRO A 28 20.38 1.41 25.91
C PRO A 28 20.68 2.67 25.08
N ALA A 29 21.35 3.66 25.68
CA ALA A 29 21.57 4.98 25.06
C ALA A 29 22.28 4.94 23.70
N ASP A 30 23.09 3.91 23.45
CA ASP A 30 23.85 3.68 22.22
C ASP A 30 23.21 2.63 21.29
N GLY A 31 21.97 2.21 21.57
CA GLY A 31 21.23 1.20 20.81
C GLY A 31 19.84 1.64 20.35
N ILE A 32 19.54 2.95 20.41
CA ILE A 32 18.23 3.50 20.03
C ILE A 32 18.01 3.29 18.52
N PRO A 33 16.97 2.55 18.10
CA PRO A 33 16.65 2.40 16.68
C PRO A 33 16.19 3.72 16.05
N GLU A 34 16.44 3.87 14.75
CA GLU A 34 15.95 5.01 13.98
C GLU A 34 14.42 4.92 13.77
N ILE A 35 13.81 6.03 13.37
CA ILE A 35 12.41 6.03 12.94
C ILE A 35 12.30 5.13 11.69
N ASN A 36 11.17 4.42 11.56
CA ASN A 36 10.89 3.43 10.53
C ASN A 36 11.69 2.11 10.65
N HIS A 37 12.61 1.98 11.61
CA HIS A 37 13.26 0.69 11.86
C HIS A 37 12.28 -0.34 12.43
N ALA A 38 12.43 -1.58 12.00
CA ALA A 38 11.73 -2.72 12.53
C ALA A 38 12.41 -3.21 13.82
N ILE A 39 11.59 -3.50 14.83
CA ILE A 39 11.99 -4.16 16.07
C ILE A 39 11.13 -5.41 16.24
N GLN A 40 11.69 -6.45 16.85
CA GLN A 40 11.03 -7.74 16.99
C GLN A 40 10.94 -8.14 18.46
N MET A 41 9.81 -8.69 18.84
CA MET A 41 9.57 -9.29 20.15
C MET A 41 8.94 -10.66 19.96
N THR A 42 9.23 -11.59 20.86
CA THR A 42 8.63 -12.94 20.83
C THR A 42 7.61 -13.03 21.95
N ILE A 43 6.39 -13.43 21.60
CA ILE A 43 5.31 -13.74 22.55
C ILE A 43 5.05 -15.25 22.53
N ASP A 44 4.54 -15.77 23.63
CA ASP A 44 4.06 -17.14 23.72
C ASP A 44 2.54 -17.11 23.51
N VAL A 45 2.06 -17.78 22.45
CA VAL A 45 0.64 -17.96 22.16
C VAL A 45 0.38 -19.45 22.14
N ASP A 46 -0.40 -19.94 23.11
CA ASP A 46 -0.77 -21.35 23.27
C ASP A 46 0.44 -22.33 23.30
N GLY A 47 1.58 -21.89 23.81
CA GLY A 47 2.81 -22.68 23.89
C GLY A 47 3.70 -22.61 22.65
N GLU A 48 3.32 -21.83 21.63
CA GLU A 48 4.13 -21.58 20.44
C GLU A 48 4.74 -20.18 20.45
N PRO A 49 6.06 -20.03 20.18
CA PRO A 49 6.71 -18.74 20.09
C PRO A 49 6.32 -18.03 18.79
N VAL A 50 5.62 -16.91 18.91
CA VAL A 50 5.23 -16.06 17.77
C VAL A 50 6.08 -14.79 17.77
N VAL A 51 6.73 -14.52 16.65
CA VAL A 51 7.47 -13.26 16.43
C VAL A 51 6.49 -12.15 16.04
N VAL A 52 6.41 -11.12 16.86
CA VAL A 52 5.70 -9.87 16.62
C VAL A 52 6.70 -8.83 16.15
N THR A 53 6.52 -8.37 14.91
CA THR A 53 7.29 -7.26 14.35
C THR A 53 6.56 -5.95 14.64
N ALA A 54 7.30 -4.94 15.07
CA ALA A 54 6.80 -3.58 15.27
C ALA A 54 7.71 -2.57 14.56
N GLU A 55 7.15 -1.45 14.13
CA GLU A 55 7.88 -0.36 13.47
C GLU A 55 8.02 0.83 14.40
N VAL A 56 9.22 1.38 14.54
CA VAL A 56 9.45 2.57 15.36
C VAL A 56 8.85 3.81 14.71
N ALA A 57 7.83 4.38 15.34
CA ALA A 57 7.13 5.56 14.86
C ALA A 57 7.68 6.86 15.46
N GLN A 58 8.15 6.84 16.71
CA GLN A 58 8.64 8.04 17.42
C GLN A 58 9.76 7.70 18.41
N GLN A 59 10.68 8.65 18.63
CA GLN A 59 11.63 8.61 19.74
C GLN A 59 11.13 9.55 20.86
N LEU A 60 10.84 9.01 22.04
CA LEU A 60 10.27 9.75 23.18
C LEU A 60 11.35 10.40 24.06
N GLY A 61 12.63 10.11 23.82
CA GLY A 61 13.75 10.51 24.66
C GLY A 61 14.07 9.51 25.78
N ASN A 62 15.19 9.73 26.48
CA ASN A 62 15.69 8.85 27.55
C ASN A 62 15.83 7.37 27.12
N GLY A 63 16.24 7.12 25.86
CA GLY A 63 16.36 5.76 25.33
C GLY A 63 15.03 5.08 24.99
N ARG A 64 13.89 5.78 25.09
CA ARG A 64 12.57 5.22 24.79
C ARG A 64 12.13 5.51 23.37
N VAL A 65 11.61 4.50 22.71
CA VAL A 65 10.95 4.59 21.41
C VAL A 65 9.53 4.10 21.52
N ARG A 66 8.65 4.67 20.71
CA ARG A 66 7.27 4.23 20.53
C ARG A 66 7.17 3.53 19.19
N ALA A 67 6.70 2.28 19.21
CA ALA A 67 6.57 1.45 18.04
C ALA A 67 5.13 0.96 17.84
N VAL A 68 4.76 0.73 16.59
CA VAL A 68 3.44 0.22 16.18
C VAL A 68 3.60 -1.23 15.76
N CYS A 69 2.90 -2.14 16.43
CA CYS A 69 2.94 -3.57 16.16
C CYS A 69 2.16 -3.92 14.90
N LEU A 70 2.69 -4.88 14.14
CA LEU A 70 2.11 -5.43 12.91
C LEU A 70 1.44 -6.79 13.13
N LYS A 71 1.39 -7.26 14.37
CA LYS A 71 0.62 -8.43 14.81
C LYS A 71 -0.09 -8.09 16.12
N PRO A 72 -1.14 -8.84 16.49
CA PRO A 72 -1.80 -8.70 17.79
C PRO A 72 -0.79 -8.75 18.94
N THR A 73 -1.00 -7.92 19.96
CA THR A 73 -0.14 -7.79 21.13
C THR A 73 -0.64 -8.60 22.33
N ASP A 74 -1.66 -9.43 22.15
CA ASP A 74 -2.18 -10.30 23.19
C ASP A 74 -1.09 -11.26 23.66
N GLY A 75 -0.91 -11.38 24.98
CA GLY A 75 0.18 -12.15 25.57
C GLY A 75 1.52 -11.42 25.70
N LEU A 76 1.67 -10.20 25.15
CA LEU A 76 2.88 -9.40 25.35
C LEU A 76 2.95 -8.87 26.80
N THR A 77 4.11 -9.05 27.44
CA THR A 77 4.34 -8.63 28.83
C THR A 77 5.35 -7.49 28.92
N ARG A 78 5.23 -6.65 29.95
CA ARG A 78 6.25 -5.64 30.25
C ARG A 78 7.53 -6.33 30.70
N GLY A 79 8.66 -5.82 30.23
CA GLY A 79 9.98 -6.43 30.41
C GLY A 79 10.35 -7.45 29.35
N ALA A 80 9.45 -7.78 28.40
CA ALA A 80 9.78 -8.63 27.26
C ALA A 80 10.98 -8.06 26.48
N VAL A 81 11.88 -8.94 26.07
CA VAL A 81 13.09 -8.60 25.30
C VAL A 81 12.67 -8.19 23.89
N VAL A 82 13.26 -7.08 23.42
CA VAL A 82 13.01 -6.56 22.08
C VAL A 82 14.32 -6.47 21.32
N VAL A 83 14.38 -7.07 20.15
CA VAL A 83 15.55 -7.08 19.29
C VAL A 83 15.42 -5.96 18.25
N ASN A 84 16.43 -5.10 18.16
CA ASN A 84 16.54 -4.14 17.07
C ASN A 84 17.06 -4.85 15.82
N THR A 85 16.32 -4.81 14.71
CA THR A 85 16.75 -5.45 13.45
C THR A 85 17.80 -4.65 12.68
N GLY A 86 17.99 -3.38 13.03
CA GLY A 86 18.95 -2.47 12.40
C GLY A 86 18.53 -1.91 11.04
N ARG A 87 17.32 -2.23 10.57
CA ARG A 87 16.77 -1.83 9.28
C ARG A 87 15.26 -1.64 9.36
N GLY A 88 14.66 -1.03 8.34
CA GLY A 88 13.21 -0.97 8.20
C GLY A 88 12.57 -2.31 7.87
N ILE A 89 11.25 -2.28 7.68
CA ILE A 89 10.51 -3.44 7.17
C ILE A 89 10.93 -3.67 5.72
N THR A 90 11.31 -4.89 5.39
CA THR A 90 11.73 -5.25 4.04
C THR A 90 10.83 -6.32 3.45
N VAL A 91 10.51 -6.19 2.17
CA VAL A 91 9.65 -7.12 1.42
C VAL A 91 10.41 -7.74 0.26
N PRO A 92 10.13 -9.00 -0.11
CA PRO A 92 10.77 -9.61 -1.27
C PRO A 92 10.37 -8.87 -2.55
N VAL A 93 11.28 -8.82 -3.51
CA VAL A 93 11.09 -8.24 -4.83
C VAL A 93 11.67 -9.16 -5.90
N GLY A 94 11.29 -8.94 -7.16
CA GLY A 94 11.72 -9.80 -8.27
C GLY A 94 10.61 -10.63 -8.88
N ASP A 95 10.94 -11.36 -9.95
CA ASP A 95 9.94 -12.14 -10.70
C ASP A 95 9.34 -13.27 -9.84
N GLY A 96 10.08 -13.73 -8.81
CA GLY A 96 9.60 -14.74 -7.87
C GLY A 96 8.49 -14.28 -6.92
N VAL A 97 8.10 -13.00 -6.95
CA VAL A 97 6.90 -12.52 -6.22
C VAL A 97 5.61 -12.66 -7.04
N LEU A 98 5.71 -12.87 -8.35
CA LEU A 98 4.54 -13.01 -9.21
C LEU A 98 3.86 -14.37 -8.97
N GLY A 99 2.52 -14.38 -8.94
CA GLY A 99 1.73 -15.58 -8.65
C GLY A 99 1.51 -15.84 -7.16
N HIS A 100 2.14 -15.06 -6.27
CA HIS A 100 2.14 -15.30 -4.83
C HIS A 100 1.40 -14.22 -4.04
N ILE A 101 1.06 -14.58 -2.81
CA ILE A 101 0.36 -13.72 -1.86
C ILE A 101 1.28 -13.41 -0.69
N PHE A 102 1.42 -12.12 -0.36
CA PHE A 102 2.26 -11.66 0.73
C PHE A 102 1.46 -10.89 1.78
N ASN A 103 1.92 -10.95 3.02
CA ASN A 103 1.52 -10.03 4.07
C ASN A 103 2.37 -8.74 4.05
N VAL A 104 2.08 -7.81 4.96
CA VAL A 104 2.77 -6.50 5.04
C VAL A 104 4.27 -6.58 5.26
N ILE A 105 4.78 -7.62 5.94
CA ILE A 105 6.22 -7.82 6.17
C ILE A 105 6.88 -8.69 5.10
N GLY A 106 6.15 -9.05 4.04
CA GLY A 106 6.67 -9.80 2.92
C GLY A 106 6.89 -11.29 3.20
N GLU A 107 6.14 -11.87 4.14
CA GLU A 107 6.03 -13.32 4.28
C GLU A 107 4.94 -13.83 3.32
N PRO A 108 5.17 -14.96 2.62
CA PRO A 108 4.15 -15.54 1.74
C PRO A 108 3.03 -16.19 2.58
N LEU A 109 1.80 -16.10 2.09
CA LEU A 109 0.61 -16.68 2.72
C LEU A 109 0.09 -17.92 1.99
N ASP A 110 0.53 -18.14 0.75
CA ASP A 110 0.08 -19.22 -0.13
C ASP A 110 1.10 -20.36 -0.27
N VAL A 111 2.38 -20.09 -0.01
CA VAL A 111 3.49 -21.04 -0.10
C VAL A 111 4.35 -21.01 1.15
N ASP A 112 5.21 -22.03 1.31
CA ASP A 112 6.20 -22.05 2.38
C ASP A 112 7.22 -20.90 2.21
N ALA A 113 7.66 -20.31 3.32
CA ALA A 113 8.60 -19.19 3.33
C ALA A 113 9.92 -19.49 2.59
N SER A 114 10.33 -20.76 2.52
CA SER A 114 11.52 -21.18 1.78
C SER A 114 11.47 -20.86 0.28
N VAL A 115 10.28 -20.79 -0.32
CA VAL A 115 10.10 -20.51 -1.75
C VAL A 115 10.57 -19.11 -2.13
N VAL A 116 10.45 -18.16 -1.20
CA VAL A 116 10.77 -16.73 -1.42
C VAL A 116 11.96 -16.25 -0.57
N ALA A 117 12.63 -17.16 0.13
CA ALA A 117 13.68 -16.84 1.08
C ALA A 117 14.92 -16.21 0.42
N ASP A 118 15.25 -16.65 -0.80
CA ASP A 118 16.43 -16.19 -1.55
C ASP A 118 16.16 -14.96 -2.43
N LEU A 119 14.93 -14.43 -2.40
CA LEU A 119 14.59 -13.22 -3.15
C LEU A 119 15.27 -11.99 -2.55
N GLU A 120 15.68 -11.08 -3.42
CA GLU A 120 16.14 -9.76 -3.01
C GLU A 120 15.04 -9.08 -2.19
N ARG A 121 15.41 -8.34 -1.13
CA ARG A 121 14.44 -7.64 -0.27
C ARG A 121 14.72 -6.15 -0.25
N TRP A 122 13.68 -5.36 -0.42
CA TRP A 122 13.75 -3.89 -0.41
C TRP A 122 12.99 -3.31 0.78
N ASP A 123 13.47 -2.20 1.32
CA ASP A 123 12.78 -1.44 2.37
C ASP A 123 11.48 -0.83 1.83
N ILE A 124 10.42 -0.87 2.62
CA ILE A 124 9.13 -0.31 2.26
C ILE A 124 9.11 1.23 2.32
N HIS A 125 9.99 1.83 3.14
CA HIS A 125 10.16 3.26 3.29
C HIS A 125 11.26 3.75 2.36
N ARG A 126 10.87 4.47 1.32
CA ARG A 126 11.78 4.98 0.29
C ARG A 126 11.35 6.38 -0.09
N ASP A 127 12.33 7.21 -0.43
CA ASP A 127 12.06 8.54 -0.95
C ASP A 127 11.40 8.46 -2.34
N PRO A 128 10.48 9.38 -2.65
CA PRO A 128 9.94 9.49 -4.00
C PRO A 128 11.05 9.81 -5.01
N PRO A 129 10.86 9.46 -6.30
CA PRO A 129 11.84 9.78 -7.33
C PRO A 129 12.16 11.27 -7.38
N PRO A 130 13.44 11.66 -7.54
CA PRO A 130 13.82 13.06 -7.61
C PRO A 130 13.28 13.71 -8.89
N PHE A 131 13.10 15.03 -8.84
CA PHE A 131 12.45 15.81 -9.89
C PHE A 131 13.09 15.66 -11.28
N ASP A 132 14.41 15.48 -11.35
CA ASP A 132 15.17 15.31 -12.59
C ASP A 132 14.91 13.98 -13.30
N GLN A 133 14.30 13.00 -12.61
CA GLN A 133 13.95 11.69 -13.16
C GLN A 133 12.50 11.59 -13.61
N LEU A 134 11.67 12.60 -13.27
CA LEU A 134 10.26 12.64 -13.63
C LEU A 134 10.11 12.94 -15.12
N GLU A 135 9.32 12.14 -15.82
CA GLU A 135 9.00 12.36 -17.23
C GLU A 135 7.59 12.93 -17.40
N PRO A 136 7.43 14.18 -17.88
CA PRO A 136 6.12 14.75 -18.19
C PRO A 136 5.66 14.24 -19.57
N ARG A 137 5.29 12.96 -19.66
CA ARG A 137 4.66 12.40 -20.86
C ARG A 137 3.15 12.29 -20.64
N ALA A 138 2.40 12.99 -21.48
CA ALA A 138 0.94 12.89 -21.53
C ALA A 138 0.54 11.89 -22.62
N THR A 139 0.83 10.60 -22.41
CA THR A 139 0.38 9.52 -23.30
C THR A 139 -0.87 8.86 -22.73
N MET A 140 -1.88 8.68 -23.58
CA MET A 140 -3.09 7.97 -23.20
C MET A 140 -2.78 6.50 -22.98
N PHE A 141 -3.27 5.97 -21.87
CA PHE A 141 -3.26 4.55 -21.55
C PHE A 141 -4.53 3.91 -22.11
N GLU A 142 -4.38 3.17 -23.20
CA GLU A 142 -5.50 2.49 -23.86
C GLU A 142 -5.95 1.29 -23.03
N THR A 143 -7.12 1.43 -22.40
CA THR A 143 -7.71 0.39 -21.54
C THR A 143 -8.48 -0.65 -22.34
N GLY A 144 -8.95 -0.31 -23.54
CA GLY A 144 -9.85 -1.12 -24.34
C GLY A 144 -11.30 -1.14 -23.81
N ILE A 145 -11.61 -0.33 -22.79
CA ILE A 145 -12.94 -0.16 -22.23
C ILE A 145 -13.54 1.12 -22.80
N LYS A 146 -14.56 0.96 -23.66
CA LYS A 146 -15.14 2.07 -24.46
C LYS A 146 -15.46 3.33 -23.65
N VAL A 147 -16.10 3.19 -22.49
CA VAL A 147 -16.52 4.35 -21.67
C VAL A 147 -15.32 5.06 -21.04
N ILE A 148 -14.28 4.31 -20.67
CA ILE A 148 -13.04 4.85 -20.10
C ILE A 148 -12.26 5.53 -21.23
N ASP A 149 -11.96 4.81 -22.32
CA ASP A 149 -11.14 5.36 -23.41
C ASP A 149 -11.77 6.59 -24.08
N LEU A 150 -13.11 6.65 -24.16
CA LEU A 150 -13.79 7.78 -24.80
C LEU A 150 -14.03 8.97 -23.86
N LEU A 151 -14.51 8.71 -22.63
CA LEU A 151 -15.04 9.78 -21.76
C LEU A 151 -14.09 10.10 -20.59
N THR A 152 -13.31 9.13 -20.13
CA THR A 152 -12.35 9.31 -19.03
C THR A 152 -11.02 8.64 -19.32
N PRO A 153 -10.33 9.06 -20.40
CA PRO A 153 -9.10 8.41 -20.84
C PRO A 153 -8.05 8.46 -19.72
N TYR A 154 -7.36 7.35 -19.48
CA TYR A 154 -6.35 7.25 -18.43
C TYR A 154 -4.99 7.72 -18.93
N LEU A 155 -4.22 8.34 -18.05
CA LEU A 155 -2.84 8.73 -18.31
C LEU A 155 -1.91 7.56 -18.00
N GLN A 156 -0.97 7.24 -18.90
CA GLN A 156 0.06 6.25 -18.62
C GLN A 156 0.98 6.74 -17.50
N GLY A 157 1.08 5.96 -16.42
CA GLY A 157 1.74 6.36 -15.18
C GLY A 157 0.98 7.38 -14.35
N GLY A 158 -0.29 7.61 -14.70
CA GLY A 158 -1.17 8.46 -13.94
C GLY A 158 -1.78 7.73 -12.74
N LYS A 159 -2.38 8.53 -11.86
CA LYS A 159 -3.11 8.06 -10.69
C LYS A 159 -4.61 8.14 -10.97
N ILE A 160 -5.29 7.00 -10.98
CA ILE A 160 -6.72 6.90 -11.27
C ILE A 160 -7.47 6.59 -9.97
N GLY A 161 -8.46 7.42 -9.65
CA GLY A 161 -9.40 7.16 -8.55
C GLY A 161 -10.65 6.47 -9.06
N LEU A 162 -10.92 5.28 -8.55
CA LEU A 162 -12.14 4.52 -8.80
C LEU A 162 -13.10 4.71 -7.62
N PHE A 163 -14.09 5.56 -7.81
CA PHE A 163 -15.09 5.88 -6.79
C PHE A 163 -16.21 4.86 -6.88
N CYS A 164 -16.39 4.09 -5.81
CA CYS A 164 -17.31 2.96 -5.81
C CYS A 164 -18.25 3.01 -4.62
N GLY A 165 -19.55 2.93 -4.88
CA GLY A 165 -20.50 2.42 -3.89
C GLY A 165 -20.37 0.91 -3.69
N ALA A 166 -21.07 0.37 -2.69
CA ALA A 166 -21.16 -1.09 -2.54
C ALA A 166 -21.93 -1.71 -3.72
N VAL A 167 -21.42 -2.82 -4.25
CA VAL A 167 -22.06 -3.66 -5.29
C VAL A 167 -22.23 -2.97 -6.66
N VAL A 168 -21.18 -2.32 -7.15
CA VAL A 168 -21.18 -1.60 -8.45
C VAL A 168 -20.27 -2.23 -9.53
N GLY A 169 -19.78 -3.45 -9.30
CA GLY A 169 -18.95 -4.18 -10.29
C GLY A 169 -17.46 -3.82 -10.28
N LYS A 170 -16.95 -3.29 -9.16
CA LYS A 170 -15.55 -2.91 -8.97
C LYS A 170 -14.55 -4.04 -9.22
N ALA A 171 -14.75 -5.21 -8.59
CA ALA A 171 -13.85 -6.35 -8.74
C ALA A 171 -13.75 -6.80 -10.21
N VAL A 172 -14.89 -6.85 -10.91
CA VAL A 172 -14.96 -7.18 -12.34
C VAL A 172 -14.15 -6.17 -13.17
N LEU A 173 -14.24 -4.88 -12.86
CA LEU A 173 -13.45 -3.86 -13.56
C LEU A 173 -11.94 -4.04 -13.31
N ILE A 174 -11.55 -4.33 -12.06
CA ILE A 174 -10.14 -4.57 -11.69
C ILE A 174 -9.60 -5.81 -12.41
N THR A 175 -10.31 -6.93 -12.34
CA THR A 175 -9.92 -8.18 -13.00
C THR A 175 -9.81 -7.99 -14.51
N GLU A 176 -10.75 -7.26 -15.13
CA GLU A 176 -10.70 -6.97 -16.56
C GLU A 176 -9.52 -6.05 -16.94
N MET A 177 -9.19 -5.06 -16.10
CA MET A 177 -8.02 -4.20 -16.31
C MET A 177 -6.71 -5.01 -16.25
N ILE A 178 -6.57 -5.92 -15.28
CA ILE A 178 -5.42 -6.83 -15.18
C ILE A 178 -5.31 -7.70 -16.42
N ASN A 179 -6.43 -8.31 -16.82
CA ASN A 179 -6.51 -9.19 -17.98
C ASN A 179 -6.08 -8.50 -19.28
N ARG A 180 -6.49 -7.24 -19.47
CA ARG A 180 -6.12 -6.46 -20.66
C ARG A 180 -4.64 -6.09 -20.68
N ILE A 181 -4.07 -5.68 -19.56
CA ILE A 181 -2.63 -5.40 -19.50
C ILE A 181 -1.80 -6.64 -19.71
N ALA A 182 -2.16 -7.73 -19.03
CA ALA A 182 -1.47 -9.00 -19.14
C ALA A 182 -1.42 -9.52 -20.59
N LYS A 183 -2.45 -9.24 -21.39
CA LYS A 183 -2.57 -9.69 -22.80
C LYS A 183 -2.04 -8.68 -23.82
N GLN A 184 -2.26 -7.38 -23.62
CA GLN A 184 -2.00 -6.36 -24.63
C GLN A 184 -0.68 -5.59 -24.41
N HIS A 185 -0.28 -5.39 -23.16
CA HIS A 185 0.84 -4.50 -22.81
C HIS A 185 2.06 -5.24 -22.27
N GLY A 186 1.93 -6.54 -21.97
CA GLY A 186 3.04 -7.38 -21.49
C GLY A 186 3.59 -6.96 -20.11
N GLY A 187 2.89 -6.06 -19.41
CA GLY A 187 3.25 -5.57 -18.09
C GLY A 187 2.84 -6.51 -16.97
N VAL A 188 3.33 -6.21 -15.77
CA VAL A 188 3.01 -6.91 -14.52
C VAL A 188 2.01 -6.10 -13.71
N SER A 189 1.24 -6.77 -12.87
CA SER A 189 0.29 -6.13 -11.95
C SER A 189 0.69 -6.38 -10.51
N VAL A 190 0.46 -5.40 -9.64
CA VAL A 190 0.59 -5.55 -8.19
C VAL A 190 -0.71 -5.11 -7.55
N PHE A 191 -1.27 -5.95 -6.68
CA PHE A 191 -2.50 -5.64 -5.96
C PHE A 191 -2.22 -5.43 -4.48
N ALA A 192 -2.64 -4.28 -3.95
CA ALA A 192 -2.58 -3.93 -2.55
C ALA A 192 -3.99 -3.98 -1.95
N GLY A 193 -4.31 -5.06 -1.24
CA GLY A 193 -5.56 -5.19 -0.49
C GLY A 193 -5.44 -4.55 0.89
N VAL A 194 -5.69 -3.25 0.97
CA VAL A 194 -5.65 -2.41 2.17
C VAL A 194 -6.98 -2.44 2.91
N GLY A 195 -7.01 -3.11 4.06
CA GLY A 195 -8.19 -3.24 4.90
C GLY A 195 -9.35 -3.89 4.15
N GLU A 196 -9.06 -4.91 3.34
CA GLU A 196 -10.06 -5.66 2.58
C GLU A 196 -10.57 -6.88 3.34
N ARG A 197 -11.75 -7.36 2.94
CA ARG A 197 -12.31 -8.58 3.53
C ARG A 197 -11.53 -9.79 3.01
N THR A 198 -11.17 -10.72 3.89
CA THR A 198 -10.51 -12.00 3.56
C THR A 198 -11.26 -12.76 2.45
N ARG A 199 -12.60 -12.73 2.47
CA ARG A 199 -13.44 -13.34 1.43
C ARG A 199 -13.20 -12.70 0.06
N GLU A 200 -13.15 -11.37 -0.02
CA GLU A 200 -12.97 -10.65 -1.28
C GLU A 200 -11.57 -10.89 -1.86
N GLY A 201 -10.53 -10.95 -1.01
CA GLY A 201 -9.19 -11.36 -1.44
C GLY A 201 -9.12 -12.80 -1.95
N THR A 202 -9.88 -13.71 -1.32
CA THR A 202 -9.97 -15.12 -1.76
C THR A 202 -10.68 -15.25 -3.10
N ASP A 203 -11.83 -14.58 -3.26
CA ASP A 203 -12.61 -14.57 -4.49
C ASP A 203 -11.77 -14.00 -5.65
N LEU A 204 -11.06 -12.89 -5.41
CA LEU A 204 -10.16 -12.27 -6.39
C LEU A 204 -9.03 -13.23 -6.81
N ARG A 205 -8.40 -13.92 -5.86
CA ARG A 205 -7.35 -14.91 -6.17
C ARG A 205 -7.88 -16.04 -7.05
N ILE A 206 -9.07 -16.56 -6.75
CA ILE A 206 -9.72 -17.62 -7.54
C ILE A 206 -10.02 -17.10 -8.95
N GLU A 207 -10.62 -15.91 -9.08
CA GLU A 207 -10.96 -15.31 -10.37
C GLU A 207 -9.71 -15.06 -11.23
N MET A 208 -8.61 -14.63 -10.62
CA MET A 208 -7.33 -14.44 -11.30
C MET A 208 -6.71 -15.77 -11.75
N ALA A 209 -6.84 -16.83 -10.95
CA ALA A 209 -6.38 -18.17 -11.30
C ALA A 209 -7.19 -18.75 -12.47
N GLU A 210 -8.52 -18.60 -12.45
CA GLU A 210 -9.41 -19.03 -13.54
C GLU A 210 -9.17 -18.24 -14.83
N SER A 211 -8.87 -16.95 -14.71
CA SER A 211 -8.57 -16.07 -15.85
C SER A 211 -7.15 -16.25 -16.41
N GLY A 212 -6.27 -16.98 -15.71
CA GLY A 212 -4.88 -17.22 -16.10
C GLY A 212 -3.98 -15.97 -15.99
N VAL A 213 -4.31 -15.03 -15.11
CA VAL A 213 -3.56 -13.77 -14.92
C VAL A 213 -2.75 -13.73 -13.62
N ILE A 214 -2.95 -14.72 -12.74
CA ILE A 214 -2.27 -14.81 -11.45
C ILE A 214 -0.74 -14.84 -11.59
N ASP A 215 -0.21 -15.54 -12.59
CA ASP A 215 1.24 -15.66 -12.85
C ASP A 215 1.94 -14.34 -13.21
N LYS A 216 1.17 -13.29 -13.49
CA LYS A 216 1.68 -11.93 -13.78
C LYS A 216 1.31 -10.91 -12.71
N THR A 217 0.78 -11.38 -11.59
CA THR A 217 0.25 -10.53 -10.52
C THR A 217 0.89 -10.89 -9.19
N ALA A 218 1.44 -9.90 -8.49
CA ALA A 218 1.81 -10.04 -7.08
C ALA A 218 0.66 -9.50 -6.21
N LEU A 219 0.24 -10.26 -5.21
CA LEU A 219 -0.86 -9.91 -4.32
C LEU A 219 -0.30 -9.60 -2.92
N VAL A 220 -0.58 -8.42 -2.37
CA VAL A 220 -0.19 -8.05 -1.00
C VAL A 220 -1.43 -7.67 -0.23
N PHE A 221 -1.72 -8.38 0.87
CA PHE A 221 -2.91 -8.16 1.67
C PHE A 221 -2.58 -7.67 3.08
N GLY A 222 -3.40 -6.74 3.54
CA GLY A 222 -3.49 -6.26 4.90
C GLY A 222 -4.97 -6.24 5.27
N GLN A 223 -5.46 -7.26 5.95
CA GLN A 223 -6.89 -7.53 6.09
C GLN A 223 -7.58 -6.62 7.13
N MET A 224 -8.92 -6.59 7.13
CA MET A 224 -9.70 -5.79 8.08
C MET A 224 -9.52 -6.21 9.55
N ASP A 225 -9.25 -7.48 9.80
CA ASP A 225 -9.03 -8.07 11.12
C ASP A 225 -7.61 -7.87 11.64
N GLU A 226 -6.69 -7.40 10.79
CA GLU A 226 -5.32 -7.10 11.19
C GLU A 226 -5.19 -5.73 11.88
N PRO A 227 -4.15 -5.56 12.73
CA PRO A 227 -3.90 -4.30 13.42
C PRO A 227 -3.80 -3.10 12.46
N PRO A 228 -4.15 -1.88 12.91
CA PRO A 228 -4.08 -0.70 12.05
C PRO A 228 -2.67 -0.42 11.52
N GLY A 229 -1.61 -0.83 12.22
CA GLY A 229 -0.23 -0.74 11.71
C GLY A 229 -0.03 -1.51 10.40
N VAL A 230 -0.68 -2.66 10.24
CA VAL A 230 -0.64 -3.47 9.01
C VAL A 230 -1.32 -2.72 7.86
N ARG A 231 -2.54 -2.25 8.08
CA ARG A 231 -3.33 -1.49 7.09
C ARG A 231 -2.64 -0.18 6.68
N LEU A 232 -1.87 0.43 7.56
CA LEU A 232 -1.12 1.65 7.27
C LEU A 232 0.15 1.39 6.43
N ARG A 233 0.70 0.17 6.42
CA ARG A 233 1.97 -0.14 5.74
C ARG A 233 1.83 -1.02 4.50
N VAL A 234 0.78 -1.81 4.39
CA VAL A 234 0.55 -2.75 3.27
C VAL A 234 0.62 -2.07 1.89
N ALA A 235 0.12 -0.84 1.75
CA ALA A 235 0.19 -0.09 0.50
C ALA A 235 1.64 0.22 0.09
N LEU A 236 2.52 0.52 1.05
CA LEU A 236 3.94 0.78 0.81
C LEU A 236 4.68 -0.52 0.45
N SER A 237 4.32 -1.64 1.09
CA SER A 237 4.84 -2.97 0.76
C SER A 237 4.55 -3.34 -0.70
N ALA A 238 3.30 -3.18 -1.14
CA ALA A 238 2.92 -3.41 -2.52
C ALA A 238 3.60 -2.43 -3.49
N LEU A 239 3.67 -1.16 -3.13
CA LEU A 239 4.35 -0.15 -3.95
C LEU A 239 5.82 -0.48 -4.14
N THR A 240 6.50 -0.98 -3.11
CA THR A 240 7.92 -1.36 -3.19
C THR A 240 8.15 -2.51 -4.17
N MET A 241 7.24 -3.49 -4.21
CA MET A 241 7.26 -4.54 -5.24
C MET A 241 7.04 -3.96 -6.64
N ALA A 242 6.10 -3.01 -6.80
CA ALA A 242 5.86 -2.34 -8.08
C ALA A 242 7.05 -1.48 -8.53
N GLU A 243 7.72 -0.78 -7.61
CA GLU A 243 8.91 0.03 -7.87
C GLU A 243 10.07 -0.81 -8.38
N TYR A 244 10.26 -2.03 -7.88
CA TYR A 244 11.28 -2.93 -8.42
C TYR A 244 11.05 -3.22 -9.91
N PHE A 245 9.80 -3.50 -10.31
CA PHE A 245 9.48 -3.76 -11.71
C PHE A 245 9.65 -2.51 -12.60
N ARG A 246 9.37 -1.32 -12.06
CA ARG A 246 9.63 -0.05 -12.73
C ARG A 246 11.14 0.22 -12.88
N ASP A 247 11.88 0.18 -11.78
CA ASP A 247 13.25 0.71 -11.67
C ASP A 247 14.31 -0.29 -12.15
N VAL A 248 14.14 -1.58 -11.83
CA VAL A 248 15.12 -2.63 -12.15
C VAL A 248 14.74 -3.37 -13.43
N LYS A 249 13.49 -3.82 -13.53
CA LYS A 249 13.02 -4.58 -14.71
C LYS A 249 12.67 -3.69 -15.88
N ASN A 250 12.55 -2.38 -15.67
CA ASN A 250 12.20 -1.41 -16.71
C ASN A 250 10.92 -1.83 -17.45
N GLN A 251 9.85 -2.09 -16.71
CA GLN A 251 8.54 -2.47 -17.25
C GLN A 251 7.46 -1.50 -16.79
N ASP A 252 6.38 -1.42 -17.56
CA ASP A 252 5.18 -0.71 -17.15
C ASP A 252 4.37 -1.59 -16.20
N VAL A 253 3.98 -1.01 -15.07
CA VAL A 253 3.36 -1.71 -13.94
C VAL A 253 1.98 -1.13 -13.68
N LEU A 254 1.01 -2.00 -13.43
CA LEU A 254 -0.30 -1.59 -12.92
C LEU A 254 -0.38 -1.86 -11.42
N LEU A 255 -0.53 -0.82 -10.62
CA LEU A 255 -0.72 -0.92 -9.18
C LEU A 255 -2.20 -0.74 -8.84
N PHE A 256 -2.80 -1.73 -8.20
CA PHE A 256 -4.15 -1.60 -7.65
C PHE A 256 -4.05 -1.35 -6.15
N VAL A 257 -4.70 -0.30 -5.68
CA VAL A 257 -4.81 -0.02 -4.24
C VAL A 257 -6.27 -0.08 -3.85
N ASP A 258 -6.63 -1.13 -3.14
CA ASP A 258 -7.98 -1.34 -2.67
C ASP A 258 -8.00 -1.55 -1.16
N ASN A 259 -8.34 -0.60 -0.31
CA ASN A 259 -8.89 0.73 -0.58
C ASN A 259 -8.03 1.83 0.02
N ILE A 260 -7.76 2.91 -0.72
CA ILE A 260 -6.91 4.01 -0.22
C ILE A 260 -7.54 4.73 0.99
N PHE A 261 -8.88 4.72 1.11
CA PHE A 261 -9.54 5.26 2.30
C PHE A 261 -9.22 4.46 3.56
N ARG A 262 -9.01 3.14 3.44
CA ARG A 262 -8.64 2.29 4.60
C ARG A 262 -7.23 2.56 5.08
N PHE A 263 -6.33 2.97 4.19
CA PHE A 263 -5.01 3.50 4.55
C PHE A 263 -5.15 4.77 5.42
N VAL A 264 -5.99 5.72 4.99
CA VAL A 264 -6.26 6.95 5.77
C VAL A 264 -6.87 6.63 7.13
N GLN A 265 -7.87 5.74 7.17
CA GLN A 265 -8.52 5.33 8.41
C GLN A 265 -7.53 4.70 9.38
N ALA A 266 -6.66 3.80 8.89
CA ALA A 266 -5.60 3.20 9.69
C ALA A 266 -4.63 4.26 10.24
N GLY A 267 -4.31 5.29 9.45
CA GLY A 267 -3.49 6.42 9.89
C GLY A 267 -4.14 7.23 11.02
N SER A 268 -5.45 7.50 10.96
CA SER A 268 -6.20 8.15 12.04
C SER A 268 -6.21 7.31 13.33
N GLU A 269 -6.41 6.00 13.22
CA GLU A 269 -6.35 5.07 14.35
C GLU A 269 -4.95 5.05 15.00
N VAL A 270 -3.89 4.88 14.20
CA VAL A 270 -2.50 4.88 14.68
C VAL A 270 -2.14 6.23 15.30
N SER A 271 -2.48 7.35 14.66
CA SER A 271 -2.21 8.70 15.15
C SER A 271 -2.81 8.96 16.53
N THR A 272 -4.04 8.48 16.74
CA THR A 272 -4.73 8.57 18.04
C THR A 272 -3.98 7.79 19.11
N LEU A 273 -3.53 6.57 18.79
CA LEU A 273 -2.77 5.73 19.73
C LEU A 273 -1.37 6.27 20.02
N LEU A 274 -0.76 6.98 19.07
CA LEU A 274 0.50 7.70 19.28
C LEU A 274 0.34 8.94 20.17
N GLY A 275 -0.90 9.35 20.48
CA GLY A 275 -1.21 10.52 21.31
C GLY A 275 -1.09 11.85 20.56
N ARG A 276 -1.18 11.83 19.22
CA ARG A 276 -1.22 13.05 18.41
C ARG A 276 -2.59 13.70 18.56
N MET A 277 -2.64 15.03 18.59
CA MET A 277 -3.93 15.75 18.57
C MET A 277 -4.62 15.54 17.21
N PRO A 278 -5.90 15.15 17.19
CA PRO A 278 -6.63 14.97 15.95
C PRO A 278 -6.87 16.32 15.24
N SER A 279 -6.95 16.27 13.92
CA SER A 279 -7.26 17.39 13.04
C SER A 279 -8.76 17.42 12.70
N ALA A 280 -9.14 18.12 11.62
CA ALA A 280 -10.50 18.18 11.11
C ALA A 280 -11.13 16.79 10.98
N VAL A 281 -12.39 16.66 11.43
CA VAL A 281 -13.20 15.43 11.35
C VAL A 281 -12.59 14.21 12.08
N GLY A 282 -11.50 14.40 12.87
CA GLY A 282 -10.85 13.32 13.63
C GLY A 282 -9.69 12.63 12.90
N TYR A 283 -9.30 13.10 11.71
CA TYR A 283 -8.14 12.56 10.99
C TYR A 283 -6.82 12.95 11.65
N GLN A 284 -5.76 12.23 11.29
CA GLN A 284 -4.41 12.52 11.73
C GLN A 284 -3.93 13.90 11.22
N PRO A 285 -3.12 14.64 11.99
CA PRO A 285 -2.53 15.90 11.52
C PRO A 285 -1.54 15.71 10.37
N THR A 286 -1.01 14.49 10.23
CA THR A 286 -0.04 14.06 9.20
C THR A 286 -0.68 13.51 7.93
N LEU A 287 -2.00 13.70 7.73
CA LEU A 287 -2.75 13.08 6.63
C LEU A 287 -2.17 13.42 5.26
N ALA A 288 -1.86 14.70 5.03
CA ALA A 288 -1.31 15.15 3.74
C ALA A 288 0.09 14.59 3.49
N ASP A 289 0.93 14.53 4.53
CA ASP A 289 2.29 14.02 4.41
C ASP A 289 2.31 12.51 4.15
N GLU A 290 1.55 11.73 4.92
CA GLU A 290 1.44 10.26 4.76
C GLU A 290 0.82 9.89 3.40
N MET A 291 -0.15 10.67 2.93
CA MET A 291 -0.69 10.50 1.58
C MET A 291 0.34 10.87 0.52
N GLY A 292 1.08 11.97 0.70
CA GLY A 292 2.14 12.40 -0.21
C GLY A 292 3.27 11.38 -0.35
N GLU A 293 3.74 10.81 0.76
CA GLU A 293 4.77 9.76 0.76
C GLU A 293 4.37 8.56 -0.10
N LEU A 294 3.11 8.13 -0.03
CA LEU A 294 2.60 7.03 -0.86
C LEU A 294 2.37 7.47 -2.32
N GLN A 295 1.69 8.60 -2.52
CA GLN A 295 1.26 9.02 -3.86
C GLN A 295 2.43 9.48 -4.72
N GLU A 296 3.39 10.23 -4.20
CA GLU A 296 4.48 10.79 -5.01
C GLU A 296 5.49 9.74 -5.51
N ARG A 297 5.52 8.57 -4.86
CA ARG A 297 6.26 7.39 -5.34
C ARG A 297 5.60 6.72 -6.53
N ILE A 298 4.27 6.84 -6.66
CA ILE A 298 3.49 6.36 -7.82
C ILE A 298 3.63 7.38 -8.95
N THR A 299 4.66 7.20 -9.78
CA THR A 299 4.93 8.11 -10.89
C THR A 299 5.72 7.42 -12.01
N SER A 300 5.81 8.11 -13.14
CA SER A 300 6.63 7.72 -14.29
C SER A 300 8.06 8.22 -14.15
N THR A 301 9.01 7.30 -14.30
CA THR A 301 10.45 7.59 -14.25
C THR A 301 11.16 6.96 -15.44
N ARG A 302 12.05 7.72 -16.09
CA ARG A 302 13.00 7.19 -17.11
C ARG A 302 12.37 6.28 -18.17
N GLY A 303 11.19 6.66 -18.67
CA GLY A 303 10.49 5.97 -19.75
C GLY A 303 9.62 4.79 -19.32
N ARG A 304 9.49 4.53 -18.01
CA ARG A 304 8.62 3.49 -17.45
C ARG A 304 7.70 4.03 -16.38
N SER A 305 6.55 3.40 -16.25
CA SER A 305 5.42 3.96 -15.52
C SER A 305 4.83 2.98 -14.51
N ILE A 306 4.44 3.50 -13.36
CA ILE A 306 3.48 2.84 -12.47
C ILE A 306 2.15 3.55 -12.69
N THR A 307 1.24 2.91 -13.41
CA THR A 307 -0.14 3.38 -13.51
C THR A 307 -0.88 2.83 -12.30
N SER A 308 -1.57 3.66 -11.51
CA SER A 308 -2.29 3.15 -10.34
C SER A 308 -3.80 3.29 -10.47
N LEU A 309 -4.55 2.23 -10.16
CA LEU A 309 -6.00 2.28 -9.95
C LEU A 309 -6.29 2.14 -8.46
N GLN A 310 -6.85 3.20 -7.88
CA GLN A 310 -7.04 3.29 -6.45
C GLN A 310 -8.54 3.36 -6.17
N ALA A 311 -9.05 2.37 -5.44
CA ALA A 311 -10.43 2.43 -4.99
C ALA A 311 -10.55 3.50 -3.91
N VAL A 312 -11.47 4.45 -4.11
CA VAL A 312 -11.76 5.52 -3.15
C VAL A 312 -13.16 5.33 -2.62
N TYR A 313 -13.27 5.15 -1.31
CA TYR A 313 -14.55 5.21 -0.61
C TYR A 313 -14.81 6.65 -0.15
N VAL A 314 -15.98 7.19 -0.48
CA VAL A 314 -16.42 8.51 -0.02
C VAL A 314 -17.36 8.31 1.17
N PRO A 315 -16.99 8.73 2.38
CA PRO A 315 -17.85 8.56 3.56
C PRO A 315 -19.12 9.40 3.39
N ALA A 316 -20.29 8.77 3.58
CA ALA A 316 -21.59 9.45 3.53
C ALA A 316 -21.84 10.30 2.26
N ASP A 317 -21.18 9.95 1.14
CA ASP A 317 -21.19 10.70 -0.12
C ASP A 317 -20.73 12.18 0.02
N ASP A 318 -19.95 12.49 1.05
CA ASP A 318 -19.39 13.83 1.31
C ASP A 318 -17.99 13.98 0.70
N TYR A 319 -17.92 14.62 -0.47
CA TYR A 319 -16.67 14.93 -1.18
C TYR A 319 -15.82 16.00 -0.48
N THR A 320 -16.37 16.69 0.53
CA THR A 320 -15.65 17.72 1.29
C THR A 320 -14.89 17.15 2.50
N ASP A 321 -15.07 15.85 2.79
CA ASP A 321 -14.28 15.17 3.80
C ASP A 321 -12.77 15.28 3.48
N PRO A 322 -11.90 15.55 4.47
CA PRO A 322 -10.47 15.70 4.27
C PRO A 322 -9.79 14.51 3.56
N ALA A 323 -10.26 13.27 3.77
CA ALA A 323 -9.67 12.08 3.18
C ALA A 323 -9.82 12.04 1.64
N PRO A 324 -11.04 12.08 1.07
CA PRO A 324 -11.20 12.18 -0.38
C PRO A 324 -10.63 13.49 -0.92
N ALA A 325 -10.81 14.64 -0.23
CA ALA A 325 -10.29 15.93 -0.69
C ALA A 325 -8.77 15.92 -0.89
N THR A 326 -8.01 15.34 0.05
CA THR A 326 -6.56 15.19 -0.05
C THR A 326 -6.19 14.20 -1.16
N THR A 327 -6.92 13.08 -1.27
CA THR A 327 -6.68 12.08 -2.32
C THR A 327 -6.89 12.68 -3.71
N PHE A 328 -7.94 13.48 -3.92
CA PHE A 328 -8.25 14.13 -5.19
C PHE A 328 -7.13 14.99 -5.73
N ALA A 329 -6.36 15.64 -4.86
CA ALA A 329 -5.26 16.50 -5.26
C ALA A 329 -4.15 15.74 -6.02
N HIS A 330 -4.06 14.41 -5.82
CA HIS A 330 -3.06 13.57 -6.48
C HIS A 330 -3.61 12.82 -7.70
N LEU A 331 -4.92 12.79 -7.96
CA LEU A 331 -5.49 12.00 -9.04
C LEU A 331 -5.44 12.71 -10.40
N ASP A 332 -5.02 11.99 -11.45
CA ASP A 332 -5.06 12.44 -12.84
C ASP A 332 -6.42 12.17 -13.51
N ALA A 333 -7.14 11.15 -13.06
CA ALA A 333 -8.47 10.80 -13.52
C ALA A 333 -9.35 10.27 -12.38
N SER A 334 -10.64 10.54 -12.47
CA SER A 334 -11.67 10.02 -11.57
C SER A 334 -12.72 9.25 -12.37
N THR A 335 -12.94 8.00 -12.00
CA THR A 335 -13.98 7.13 -12.57
C THR A 335 -15.01 6.83 -11.49
N ASN A 336 -16.20 7.38 -11.64
CA ASN A 336 -17.32 7.22 -10.72
C ASN A 336 -18.20 6.04 -11.14
N LEU A 337 -18.34 5.04 -10.28
CA LEU A 337 -19.24 3.90 -10.48
C LEU A 337 -20.57 4.14 -9.73
N SER A 338 -21.66 4.21 -10.49
CA SER A 338 -22.99 4.58 -9.97
C SER A 338 -23.93 3.37 -9.88
N ARG A 339 -24.61 3.24 -8.74
CA ARG A 339 -25.67 2.24 -8.55
C ARG A 339 -26.85 2.47 -9.50
N GLN A 340 -27.19 3.73 -9.81
CA GLN A 340 -28.30 4.03 -10.72
C GLN A 340 -28.04 3.45 -12.12
N ILE A 341 -26.79 3.39 -12.56
CA ILE A 341 -26.39 2.82 -13.85
C ILE A 341 -26.44 1.29 -13.81
N VAL A 342 -26.07 0.69 -12.66
CA VAL A 342 -26.26 -0.75 -12.40
C VAL A 342 -27.73 -1.15 -12.49
N GLU A 343 -28.63 -0.36 -11.90
CA GLU A 343 -30.08 -0.62 -11.91
C GLU A 343 -30.69 -0.58 -13.33
N LEU A 344 -30.03 0.11 -14.27
CA LEU A 344 -30.37 0.10 -15.69
C LEU A 344 -29.80 -1.12 -16.45
N GLY A 345 -29.01 -1.96 -15.79
CA GLY A 345 -28.37 -3.14 -16.39
C GLY A 345 -27.12 -2.82 -17.22
N ILE A 346 -26.52 -1.63 -17.05
CA ILE A 346 -25.35 -1.19 -17.83
C ILE A 346 -24.06 -1.52 -17.05
N TYR A 347 -23.15 -2.25 -17.70
CA TYR A 347 -21.83 -2.61 -17.17
C TYR A 347 -20.70 -2.32 -18.19
N PRO A 348 -19.55 -1.76 -17.77
CA PRO A 348 -19.25 -1.27 -16.42
C PRO A 348 -20.09 -0.04 -16.07
N ALA A 349 -20.44 0.11 -14.78
CA ALA A 349 -21.41 1.10 -14.31
C ALA A 349 -20.82 2.50 -14.12
N VAL A 350 -20.04 2.97 -15.10
CA VAL A 350 -19.35 4.25 -15.08
C VAL A 350 -20.33 5.39 -15.37
N ASP A 351 -20.36 6.38 -14.49
CA ASP A 351 -21.11 7.63 -14.68
C ASP A 351 -20.31 8.58 -15.57
N PRO A 352 -20.78 8.84 -16.81
CA PRO A 352 -20.03 9.65 -17.77
C PRO A 352 -19.98 11.14 -17.43
N LEU A 353 -20.88 11.63 -16.57
CA LEU A 353 -20.97 13.05 -16.22
C LEU A 353 -20.20 13.36 -14.93
N ALA A 354 -20.19 12.41 -13.99
CA ALA A 354 -19.44 12.55 -12.75
C ALA A 354 -17.95 12.17 -12.89
N SER A 355 -17.61 11.36 -13.89
CA SER A 355 -16.22 10.94 -14.13
C SER A 355 -15.45 12.02 -14.90
N SER A 356 -14.15 12.20 -14.59
CA SER A 356 -13.31 13.23 -15.21
C SER A 356 -11.90 12.73 -15.49
N SER A 357 -11.20 13.35 -16.44
CA SER A 357 -9.78 13.08 -16.71
C SER A 357 -9.04 14.34 -17.10
N ARG A 358 -7.83 14.52 -16.58
CA ARG A 358 -6.94 15.64 -16.92
C ARG A 358 -6.50 15.61 -18.38
N ILE A 359 -6.46 14.42 -18.99
CA ILE A 359 -5.99 14.24 -20.37
C ILE A 359 -7.11 14.34 -21.42
N LEU A 360 -8.37 14.48 -20.99
CA LEU A 360 -9.51 14.78 -21.88
C LEU A 360 -9.46 16.23 -22.36
N ALA A 361 -8.42 16.56 -23.12
CA ALA A 361 -8.17 17.87 -23.69
C ALA A 361 -7.69 17.71 -25.14
N PRO A 362 -8.20 18.52 -26.10
CA PRO A 362 -7.86 18.36 -27.52
C PRO A 362 -6.34 18.33 -27.78
N ARG A 363 -5.58 19.17 -27.05
CA ARG A 363 -4.11 19.21 -27.15
C ARG A 363 -3.38 17.89 -26.86
N ILE A 364 -4.01 16.92 -26.17
CA ILE A 364 -3.42 15.62 -25.82
C ILE A 364 -4.01 14.52 -26.70
N ILE A 365 -5.33 14.48 -26.87
CA ILE A 365 -6.04 13.37 -27.53
C ILE A 365 -6.50 13.65 -28.97
N GLY A 366 -6.30 14.87 -29.49
CA GLY A 366 -6.64 15.27 -30.87
C GLY A 366 -7.81 16.24 -30.95
#